data_AF-A0A7V8DMW4-F1
#
_entry.id   AF-A0A7V8DMW4-F1
#
_cell.length_a   1.000
_cell.length_b   1.000
_cell.length_c   1.000
_cell.angle_alpha   90.00
_cell.angle_beta   90.00
_cell.angle_gamma   90.00
#
_symmetry.space_group_name_H-M   'P 1'
#
loop_
_entity.id
_entity.type
_entity.pdbx_description
1 polymer ?
#
loop_
_entity_poly.entity_id
_entity_poly.type
_entity_poly.pdbx_seq_one_letter_code
_entity_poly.pdbx_strand_id
1 'polypeptide(L)'
;MADLQTDGQPKRAKQFYPDYLAEILFAALVAFQLLLIVAMLWPPSTGRAIDLTRQFLPRAEWYFFWLFEVLLYFPGKSAFIGAVVFPLVYFMLLMFIPFIDQGRNGRFKAKIVAWSLLFLFVFFTILRVLRDTWPNLFS
;
A
#
# COMPACT_ATOMS: atom_id res chain seq x y z
N MET A 1 -4.78 -38.86 -33.77
CA MET A 1 -5.76 -37.78 -34.02
C MET A 1 -6.61 -37.73 -32.76
N ALA A 2 -6.51 -36.76 -31.85
CA ALA A 2 -6.18 -35.35 -31.97
C ALA A 2 -5.44 -34.84 -30.69
N ASP A 3 -4.87 -33.63 -30.79
CA ASP A 3 -4.57 -32.70 -29.68
C ASP A 3 -3.23 -32.81 -28.91
N LEU A 4 -2.13 -33.18 -29.57
CA LEU A 4 -0.77 -33.08 -29.00
C LEU A 4 0.00 -31.83 -29.43
N GLN A 5 -0.50 -30.60 -29.21
CA GLN A 5 0.34 -29.37 -29.17
C GLN A 5 -0.53 -28.12 -29.01
N THR A 6 -0.54 -27.49 -27.84
CA THR A 6 -0.51 -26.02 -27.64
C THR A 6 -0.60 -25.67 -26.16
N ASP A 7 0.35 -26.11 -25.34
CA ASP A 7 0.58 -25.41 -24.07
C ASP A 7 2.07 -25.39 -23.76
N GLY A 8 2.66 -24.20 -23.77
CA GLY A 8 4.10 -24.03 -23.53
C GLY A 8 4.90 -23.34 -24.64
N GLN A 9 4.27 -22.64 -25.59
CA GLN A 9 5.03 -21.65 -26.36
C GLN A 9 5.44 -20.52 -25.41
N PRO A 10 6.74 -20.25 -25.19
CA PRO A 10 7.15 -19.13 -24.35
C PRO A 10 6.52 -17.88 -24.94
N LYS A 11 5.73 -17.13 -24.15
CA LYS A 11 5.19 -15.83 -24.56
C LYS A 11 6.35 -15.05 -25.18
N ARG A 12 6.28 -14.82 -26.49
CA ARG A 12 7.35 -14.17 -27.24
C ARG A 12 7.65 -12.87 -26.53
N ALA A 13 8.84 -12.76 -25.93
CA ALA A 13 9.22 -11.57 -25.19
C ALA A 13 9.10 -10.38 -26.14
N LYS A 14 8.17 -9.45 -25.86
CA LYS A 14 8.01 -8.24 -26.66
C LYS A 14 9.34 -7.50 -26.68
N GLN A 15 9.76 -7.06 -27.86
CA GLN A 15 10.97 -6.25 -27.97
C GLN A 15 10.74 -4.94 -27.21
N PHE A 16 11.71 -4.57 -26.35
CA PHE A 16 11.58 -3.38 -25.50
C PHE A 16 11.34 -2.11 -26.32
N TYR A 17 12.08 -1.96 -27.42
CA TYR A 17 11.90 -0.89 -28.39
C TYR A 17 11.55 -1.50 -29.75
N PRO A 18 10.55 -0.96 -30.48
CA PRO A 18 9.77 0.25 -30.17
C PRO A 18 8.45 -0.02 -29.43
N ASP A 19 7.94 -1.25 -29.50
CA ASP A 19 6.54 -1.55 -29.16
C ASP A 19 6.25 -1.42 -27.66
N TYR A 20 7.07 -2.01 -26.80
CA TYR A 20 6.83 -2.00 -25.35
C TYR A 20 7.05 -0.62 -24.74
N LEU A 21 8.04 0.13 -25.23
CA LEU A 21 8.26 1.52 -24.83
C LEU A 21 7.04 2.40 -25.17
N ALA A 22 6.50 2.27 -26.38
CA ALA A 22 5.30 3.02 -26.78
C ALA A 22 4.09 2.69 -25.88
N GLU A 23 3.92 1.41 -25.51
CA GLU A 23 2.86 0.96 -24.59
C GLU A 23 3.03 1.58 -23.18
N ILE A 24 4.25 1.59 -22.64
CA ILE A 24 4.54 2.22 -21.33
C ILE A 24 4.27 3.72 -21.39
N LEU A 25 4.75 4.42 -22.42
CA LEU A 25 4.57 5.86 -22.57
C LEU A 25 3.09 6.22 -22.71
N PHE A 26 2.33 5.44 -23.49
CA PHE A 26 0.90 5.62 -23.61
C PHE A 26 0.17 5.41 -22.28
N ALA A 27 0.48 4.32 -21.56
CA ALA A 27 -0.09 4.06 -20.23
C ALA A 27 0.25 5.18 -19.22
N ALA A 28 1.49 5.66 -19.24
CA ALA A 28 1.93 6.76 -18.38
C ALA A 28 1.20 8.07 -18.70
N LEU A 29 1.02 8.38 -19.99
CA LEU A 29 0.28 9.56 -20.44
C LEU A 29 -1.19 9.49 -20.01
N VAL A 30 -1.84 8.33 -20.18
CA VAL A 30 -3.23 8.11 -19.73
C VAL A 30 -3.33 8.27 -18.21
N ALA A 31 -2.43 7.66 -17.44
CA ALA A 31 -2.42 7.78 -15.98
C ALA A 31 -2.23 9.24 -15.53
N PHE A 32 -1.32 9.96 -16.18
CA PHE A 32 -1.10 11.38 -15.93
C PHE A 32 -2.33 12.24 -16.27
N GLN A 33 -2.97 11.98 -17.42
CA GLN A 33 -4.18 12.69 -17.81
C GLN A 33 -5.33 12.45 -16.83
N LEU A 34 -5.52 11.21 -16.36
CA LEU A 34 -6.51 10.88 -15.33
C LEU A 34 -6.22 11.64 -14.02
N LEU A 35 -4.95 11.70 -13.61
CA LEU A 35 -4.54 12.46 -12.43
C LEU A 35 -4.91 13.95 -12.56
N LEU A 36 -4.66 14.56 -13.72
CA LEU A 36 -5.02 15.96 -13.97
C LEU A 36 -6.53 16.18 -13.93
N ILE A 37 -7.32 15.28 -14.53
CA ILE A 37 -8.78 15.36 -14.49
C ILE A 37 -9.28 15.31 -13.05
N VAL A 38 -8.77 14.36 -12.24
CA VAL A 38 -9.14 14.26 -10.82
C VAL A 38 -8.74 15.52 -10.05
N ALA A 39 -7.53 16.04 -10.28
CA ALA A 39 -7.04 17.25 -9.62
C ALA A 39 -7.86 18.51 -9.98
N MET A 40 -8.40 18.58 -11.20
CA MET A 40 -9.27 19.69 -11.62
C MET A 40 -10.69 19.57 -11.05
N LEU A 41 -11.24 18.35 -11.00
CA LEU A 41 -12.59 18.11 -10.47
C LEU A 41 -12.64 18.24 -8.94
N TRP A 42 -11.58 17.80 -8.26
CA TRP A 42 -11.40 17.93 -6.81
C TRP A 42 -10.08 18.65 -6.52
N PRO A 43 -10.05 19.99 -6.58
CA PRO A 43 -8.86 20.75 -6.28
C PRO A 43 -8.39 20.46 -4.85
N PRO A 44 -7.08 20.18 -4.64
CA PRO A 44 -6.57 19.91 -3.31
C PRO A 44 -6.80 21.12 -2.42
N SER A 45 -7.30 20.89 -1.21
CA SER A 45 -7.44 21.97 -0.24
C SER A 45 -6.05 22.50 0.10
N THR A 46 -5.85 23.82 -0.06
CA THR A 46 -4.64 24.47 0.43
C THR A 46 -4.60 24.23 1.94
N GLY A 47 -3.53 23.61 2.43
CA GLY A 47 -3.44 23.16 3.82
C GLY A 47 -3.79 24.27 4.82
N ARG A 48 -4.18 23.88 6.03
CA ARG A 48 -4.59 24.85 7.06
C ARG A 48 -3.47 25.87 7.30
N ALA A 49 -3.81 27.16 7.26
CA ALA A 49 -2.90 28.23 7.64
C ALA A 49 -2.36 27.98 9.07
N ILE A 50 -1.05 28.15 9.25
CA ILE A 50 -0.38 27.91 10.53
C ILE A 50 -0.95 28.89 11.55
N ASP A 51 -1.65 28.36 12.57
CA ASP A 51 -2.22 29.12 13.68
C ASP A 51 -1.52 28.67 14.96
N LEU A 52 -0.62 29.52 15.48
CA LEU A 52 0.20 29.22 16.66
C LEU A 52 -0.61 29.27 17.97
N THR A 53 -1.87 29.69 17.94
CA THR A 53 -2.72 29.84 19.12
C THR A 53 -3.65 28.66 19.37
N ARG A 54 -3.81 27.74 18.40
CA ARG A 54 -4.68 26.56 18.53
C ARG A 54 -3.86 25.29 18.68
N GLN A 55 -4.28 24.41 19.61
CA GLN A 55 -3.72 23.07 19.71
C GLN A 55 -3.93 22.33 18.37
N PHE A 56 -2.82 21.90 17.78
CA PHE A 56 -2.80 21.15 16.53
C PHE A 56 -2.93 19.67 16.84
N LEU A 57 -4.05 19.06 16.42
CA LEU A 57 -4.12 17.61 16.26
C LEU A 57 -3.58 17.28 14.87
N PRO A 58 -2.41 16.64 14.75
CA PRO A 58 -1.89 16.22 13.46
C PRO A 58 -2.86 15.21 12.85
N ARG A 59 -3.55 15.60 11.78
CA ARG A 59 -4.22 14.61 10.94
C ARG A 59 -3.15 13.90 10.13
N ALA A 60 -3.07 12.59 10.35
CA ALA A 60 -2.27 11.73 9.51
C ALA A 60 -2.77 11.79 8.06
N GLU A 61 -1.86 11.57 7.12
CA GLU A 61 -2.24 11.25 5.75
C GLU A 61 -2.68 9.78 5.67
N TRP A 62 -3.51 9.46 4.67
CA TRP A 62 -4.14 8.14 4.52
C TRP A 62 -3.17 6.96 4.52
N TYR A 63 -1.95 7.16 4.00
CA TYR A 63 -0.90 6.13 3.96
C TYR A 63 -0.27 5.83 5.33
N PHE A 64 -0.49 6.69 6.33
CA PHE A 64 -0.04 6.48 7.72
C PHE A 64 -1.15 5.99 8.65
N PHE A 65 -2.39 5.85 8.18
CA PHE A 65 -3.52 5.48 9.04
C PHE A 65 -3.29 4.19 9.82
N TRP A 66 -2.77 3.15 9.17
CA TRP A 66 -2.44 1.89 9.83
C TRP A 66 -1.42 2.06 10.97
N LEU A 67 -0.43 2.94 10.81
CA LEU A 67 0.60 3.20 11.81
C LEU A 67 0.07 3.98 13.01
N PHE A 68 -0.72 5.03 12.75
CA PHE A 68 -1.36 5.79 13.82
C PHE A 68 -2.33 4.94 14.63
N GLU A 69 -3.05 4.02 13.97
CA GLU A 69 -3.92 3.07 14.66
C GLU A 69 -3.11 2.15 15.58
N VAL A 70 -1.99 1.60 15.09
CA VAL A 70 -1.08 0.79 15.91
C VAL A 70 -0.53 1.61 17.09
N LEU A 71 -0.17 2.87 16.87
CA LEU A 71 0.40 3.73 17.90
C LEU A 71 -0.56 3.98 19.08
N LEU A 72 -1.87 3.94 18.84
CA LEU A 72 -2.88 4.04 19.91
C LEU A 72 -2.79 2.89 20.92
N TYR A 73 -2.26 1.72 20.54
CA TYR A 73 -2.06 0.58 21.42
C TYR A 73 -0.75 0.65 22.24
N PHE A 74 0.13 1.62 21.96
CA PHE A 74 1.43 1.78 22.61
C PHE A 74 1.57 3.13 23.33
N PRO A 75 0.92 3.33 24.50
CA PRO A 75 0.97 4.61 25.21
C PRO A 75 2.28 4.83 25.97
N GLY A 76 2.73 6.09 26.03
CA GLY A 76 3.85 6.52 26.86
C GLY A 76 5.20 6.01 26.36
N LYS A 77 5.98 5.36 27.24
CA LYS A 77 7.36 4.91 26.92
C LYS A 77 7.41 3.82 25.84
N SER A 78 6.31 3.09 25.61
CA SER A 78 6.25 2.05 24.58
C SER A 78 5.92 2.60 23.19
N ALA A 79 5.61 3.90 23.04
CA ALA A 79 5.30 4.53 21.76
C ALA A 79 6.42 4.36 20.73
N PHE A 80 7.69 4.30 21.15
CA PHE A 80 8.82 3.99 20.29
C PHE A 80 8.69 2.62 19.59
N ILE A 81 8.15 1.62 20.30
CA ILE A 81 7.95 0.28 19.76
C ILE A 81 6.90 0.33 18.63
N GLY A 82 5.77 0.99 18.87
CA GLY A 82 4.72 1.14 17.86
C GLY A 82 5.16 2.01 16.67
N ALA A 83 5.90 3.09 16.92
CA ALA A 83 6.28 4.05 15.88
C ALA A 83 7.49 3.61 15.03
N VAL A 84 8.43 2.84 15.60
CA VAL A 84 9.69 2.50 14.93
C VAL A 84 9.83 1.00 14.73
N VAL A 85 9.71 0.22 15.79
CA VAL A 85 9.96 -1.23 15.73
C VAL A 85 8.92 -1.93 14.86
N PHE A 86 7.64 -1.59 15.01
CA PHE A 86 6.58 -2.22 14.26
C PHE A 86 6.67 -1.99 12.73
N PRO A 87 6.81 -0.74 12.23
CA PRO A 87 7.07 -0.51 10.81
C PRO A 87 8.33 -1.18 10.32
N LEU A 88 9.41 -1.14 11.09
CA LEU A 88 10.68 -1.76 10.71
C LEU A 88 10.49 -3.27 10.50
N VAL A 89 9.82 -3.96 11.43
CA VAL A 89 9.53 -5.39 11.31
C VAL A 89 8.62 -5.66 10.11
N TYR A 90 7.58 -4.85 9.89
CA TYR A 90 6.69 -5.00 8.74
C TYR A 90 7.45 -4.92 7.40
N PHE A 91 8.29 -3.89 7.23
CA PHE A 91 9.10 -3.73 6.02
C PHE A 91 10.20 -4.78 5.90
N MET A 92 10.81 -5.20 7.02
CA MET A 92 11.77 -6.32 7.00
C MET A 92 11.08 -7.60 6.52
N LEU A 93 9.89 -7.94 7.01
CA LEU A 93 9.16 -9.13 6.56
C LEU A 93 8.86 -9.07 5.06
N LEU A 94 8.47 -7.91 4.53
CA LEU A 94 8.31 -7.71 3.08
C LEU A 94 9.63 -7.90 2.31
N MET A 95 10.73 -7.34 2.82
CA MET A 95 12.06 -7.51 2.23
C MET A 95 12.54 -8.96 2.26
N PHE A 96 12.12 -9.75 3.25
CA PHE A 96 12.47 -11.16 3.38
C PHE A 96 11.57 -12.12 2.58
N ILE A 97 10.51 -11.64 1.92
CA ILE A 97 9.66 -12.44 1.01
C ILE A 97 10.45 -13.29 0.01
N PRO A 98 11.45 -12.77 -0.75
CA PRO A 98 12.19 -13.58 -1.72
C PRO A 98 12.95 -14.76 -1.09
N PHE A 99 13.34 -14.66 0.19
CA PHE A 99 13.97 -15.75 0.91
C PHE A 99 12.95 -16.80 1.37
N ILE A 100 11.71 -16.38 1.67
CA ILE A 100 10.58 -17.27 2.01
C ILE A 100 10.05 -18.01 0.77
N ASP A 101 10.18 -17.41 -0.43
CA ASP A 101 9.76 -18.00 -1.71
C ASP A 101 10.62 -19.21 -2.14
N GLN A 102 11.69 -19.54 -1.40
CA GLN A 102 12.60 -20.62 -1.76
C GLN A 102 11.99 -22.02 -1.48
N GLY A 103 12.21 -22.96 -2.41
CA GLY A 103 11.84 -24.38 -2.27
C GLY A 103 10.47 -24.77 -2.87
N ARG A 104 10.12 -26.06 -2.77
CA ARG A 104 8.95 -26.66 -3.46
C ARG A 104 7.60 -26.02 -3.10
N ASN A 105 7.44 -25.59 -1.84
CA ASN A 105 6.24 -24.92 -1.34
C ASN A 105 6.50 -23.44 -0.97
N GLY A 106 7.68 -22.89 -1.29
CA GLY A 106 8.08 -21.52 -0.92
C GLY A 106 7.11 -20.48 -1.46
N ARG A 107 6.70 -20.63 -2.73
CA ARG A 107 5.75 -19.71 -3.37
C ARG A 107 4.36 -19.65 -2.75
N PHE A 108 3.90 -20.75 -2.17
CA PHE A 108 2.62 -20.75 -1.44
C PHE A 108 2.78 -20.02 -0.10
N LYS A 109 3.86 -20.30 0.64
CA LYS A 109 4.16 -19.62 1.91
C LYS A 109 4.37 -18.12 1.71
N ALA A 110 5.17 -17.72 0.72
CA ALA A 110 5.42 -16.32 0.38
C ALA A 110 4.13 -15.58 0.03
N LYS A 111 3.23 -16.20 -0.74
CA LYS A 111 1.90 -15.63 -1.02
C LYS A 111 1.07 -15.46 0.25
N ILE A 112 0.99 -16.48 1.11
CA ILE A 112 0.25 -16.37 2.38
C ILE A 112 0.81 -15.21 3.21
N VAL A 113 2.13 -15.15 3.39
CA VAL A 113 2.77 -14.07 4.16
C VAL A 113 2.48 -12.70 3.55
N ALA A 114 2.62 -12.54 2.24
CA ALA A 114 2.33 -11.29 1.55
C ALA A 114 0.86 -10.86 1.70
N TRP A 115 -0.08 -11.80 1.51
CA TRP A 115 -1.51 -11.54 1.70
C TRP A 115 -1.87 -11.23 3.15
N SER A 116 -1.24 -11.89 4.13
CA SER A 116 -1.43 -11.59 5.55
C SER A 116 -0.92 -10.19 5.90
N LEU A 117 0.24 -9.78 5.37
CA LEU A 117 0.78 -8.43 5.59
C LEU A 117 -0.07 -7.35 4.92
N LEU A 118 -0.59 -7.61 3.72
CA LEU A 118 -1.53 -6.72 3.05
C LEU A 118 -2.85 -6.61 3.82
N PHE A 119 -3.40 -7.74 4.25
CA PHE A 119 -4.62 -7.79 5.04
C PHE A 119 -4.46 -6.98 6.34
N LEU A 120 -3.35 -7.16 7.06
CA LEU A 120 -3.05 -6.41 8.28
C LEU A 120 -3.02 -4.90 8.03
N PHE A 121 -2.33 -4.47 6.97
CA PHE A 121 -2.25 -3.05 6.58
C PHE A 121 -3.63 -2.45 6.27
N VAL A 122 -4.42 -3.15 5.45
CA VAL A 122 -5.77 -2.71 5.06
C VAL A 122 -6.70 -2.72 6.26
N PHE A 123 -6.64 -3.75 7.10
CA PHE A 123 -7.45 -3.88 8.30
C PHE A 123 -7.25 -2.70 9.25
N PHE A 124 -5.99 -2.36 9.59
CA PHE A 124 -5.72 -1.20 10.45
C PHE A 124 -6.11 0.12 9.79
N THR A 125 -5.92 0.26 8.47
CA THR A 125 -6.35 1.45 7.74
C THR A 125 -7.87 1.63 7.81
N ILE A 126 -8.63 0.55 7.60
CA ILE A 126 -10.10 0.58 7.68
C ILE A 126 -10.54 0.86 9.11
N LEU A 127 -9.94 0.23 10.12
CA LEU A 127 -10.25 0.50 11.53
C LEU A 127 -10.06 1.98 11.88
N ARG A 128 -8.95 2.58 11.44
CA ARG A 128 -8.68 4.01 11.64
C ARG A 128 -9.77 4.87 11.00
N VAL A 129 -10.13 4.58 9.75
CA VAL A 129 -11.17 5.31 9.02
C VAL A 129 -12.52 5.17 9.70
N LEU A 130 -12.89 3.96 10.14
CA LEU A 130 -14.15 3.71 10.84
C LEU A 130 -14.23 4.48 12.16
N ARG A 131 -13.14 4.48 12.94
CA ARG A 131 -13.03 5.22 14.21
C ARG A 131 -13.15 6.73 14.00
N ASP A 132 -12.51 7.27 12.96
CA ASP A 132 -12.58 8.69 12.63
C ASP A 132 -13.96 9.10 12.09
N THR A 133 -14.64 8.22 11.35
CA THR A 133 -15.91 8.54 10.68
C THR A 133 -17.13 8.34 11.60
N TRP A 134 -17.12 7.33 12.48
CA TRP A 134 -18.22 7.04 13.43
C TRP A 134 -17.73 6.99 14.89
N PRO A 135 -17.45 8.15 15.51
CA PRO A 135 -16.93 8.21 16.88
C PRO A 135 -17.93 7.70 17.93
N ASN A 136 -19.22 7.71 17.61
CA ASN A 136 -20.31 7.29 18.49
C ASN A 136 -20.46 5.77 18.67
N LEU A 137 -19.81 4.94 17.84
CA LEU A 137 -19.82 3.48 17.99
C LEU A 137 -18.78 2.97 19.01
N PHE A 138 -17.83 3.81 19.40
CA PHE A 138 -16.67 3.43 20.22
C PHE A 138 -16.50 4.31 21.47
N SER A 139 -17.55 5.04 21.87
CA SER A 139 -17.62 5.84 23.10
C SER A 139 -17.95 5.00 24.32
#